data_AF-A0A949KR38-F1
#
_entry.id   AF-A0A949KR38-F1
#
_cell.length_a   1.000
_cell.length_b   1.000
_cell.length_c   1.000
_cell.angle_alpha   90.00
_cell.angle_beta   90.00
_cell.angle_gamma   90.00
#
_symmetry.space_group_name_H-M   'P 1'
#
loop_
_entity.id
_entity.type
_entity.pdbx_description
1 polymer ?
#
loop_
_entity_poly.entity_id
_entity_poly.type
_entity_poly.pdbx_seq_one_letter_code
_entity_poly.pdbx_strand_id
1 'polypeptide(L)'
;MKITSDQLAALQLQQKNAARNTPGEGFAQALAQELGSESSAATPAATPAAGPVVRLDQALQAAMLQKPTEQTVMDKMNALLSKWEDYSQIIGSENGNLREGYSLLADIRQNIQDVKGDLGQSPVQGLAAMVEELDILTTTEEFKFNRGDYLN
;
A
#
# COMPACT_ATOMS: atom_id res chain seq x y z
N MET A 1 -23.01 -1.33 -32.11
CA MET A 1 -22.79 -0.13 -31.27
C MET A 1 -22.82 1.09 -32.19
N LYS A 2 -23.74 2.03 -31.98
CA LYS A 2 -23.86 3.25 -32.79
C LYS A 2 -23.21 4.40 -32.01
N ILE A 3 -21.97 4.75 -32.33
CA ILE A 3 -21.32 5.95 -31.79
C ILE A 3 -21.88 7.12 -32.59
N THR A 4 -22.63 8.01 -31.93
CA THR A 4 -23.25 9.18 -32.57
C THR A 4 -22.22 10.28 -32.74
N SER A 5 -22.23 10.97 -33.89
CA SER A 5 -21.27 12.04 -34.24
C SER A 5 -21.24 13.19 -33.22
N ASP A 6 -22.30 13.34 -32.43
CA ASP A 6 -22.43 14.34 -31.36
C ASP A 6 -21.42 14.11 -30.21
N GLN A 7 -21.13 12.84 -29.89
CA GLN A 7 -20.17 12.48 -28.84
C GLN A 7 -18.73 12.82 -29.23
N LEU A 8 -18.41 12.81 -30.53
CA LEU A 8 -17.10 13.20 -31.05
C LEU A 8 -16.88 14.72 -30.91
N ALA A 9 -17.93 15.52 -31.11
CA ALA A 9 -17.85 16.97 -30.94
C ALA A 9 -17.63 17.36 -29.46
N ALA A 10 -18.30 16.67 -28.54
CA ALA A 10 -18.11 16.86 -27.10
C ALA A 10 -16.67 16.53 -26.65
N LEU A 11 -16.11 15.41 -27.13
CA LEU A 11 -14.72 15.03 -26.84
C LEU A 11 -13.70 16.02 -27.42
N GLN A 12 -13.94 16.56 -28.62
CA GLN A 12 -13.05 17.53 -29.23
C GLN A 12 -13.08 18.88 -28.50
N LEU A 13 -14.25 19.30 -28.00
CA LEU A 13 -14.37 20.49 -27.16
C LEU A 13 -13.65 20.32 -25.82
N GLN A 14 -13.71 19.13 -25.24
CA GLN A 14 -13.03 18.80 -23.99
C GLN A 14 -11.49 18.79 -24.15
N GLN A 15 -10.98 18.25 -25.26
CA GLN A 15 -9.55 18.33 -25.57
C GLN A 15 -9.07 19.78 -25.80
N LYS A 16 -9.90 20.60 -26.46
CA LYS A 16 -9.57 22.02 -26.71
C LYS A 16 -9.54 22.86 -25.42
N ASN A 17 -10.38 22.54 -24.43
CA ASN A 17 -10.34 23.18 -23.11
C ASN A 17 -9.17 22.68 -22.25
N ALA A 18 -8.77 21.42 -22.38
CA ALA A 18 -7.56 20.90 -21.71
C ALA A 18 -6.29 21.59 -22.24
N ALA A 19 -6.21 21.87 -23.54
CA ALA A 19 -5.09 22.60 -24.15
C ALA A 19 -4.99 24.08 -23.76
N ARG A 20 -6.05 24.65 -23.16
CA ARG A 20 -6.07 26.06 -22.70
C ARG A 20 -5.57 26.22 -21.26
N ASN A 21 -5.42 25.12 -20.51
CA ASN A 21 -4.78 25.09 -19.21
C ASN A 21 -3.30 24.75 -19.39
N THR A 22 -2.51 25.79 -19.63
CA THR A 22 -1.05 25.77 -19.57
C THR A 22 -0.59 25.19 -18.22
N PRO A 23 0.26 24.15 -18.19
CA PRO A 23 0.65 23.42 -16.97
C PRO A 23 1.58 24.19 -16.00
N GLY A 24 1.60 25.53 -16.07
CA GLY A 24 2.49 26.39 -15.27
C GLY A 24 1.80 27.44 -14.42
N GLU A 25 0.58 27.87 -14.77
CA GLU A 25 -0.11 28.95 -14.03
C GLU A 25 -0.66 28.49 -12.69
N GLY A 26 -1.22 27.28 -12.60
CA GLY A 26 -1.79 26.76 -11.35
C GLY A 26 -0.76 26.53 -10.25
N PHE A 27 0.43 26.05 -10.60
CA PHE A 27 1.51 25.84 -9.62
C PHE A 27 2.11 27.15 -9.13
N ALA A 28 2.36 28.11 -10.03
CA ALA A 28 2.87 29.43 -9.66
C ALA A 28 1.88 30.18 -8.74
N GLN A 29 0.58 30.01 -8.98
CA GLN A 29 -0.47 30.63 -8.18
C GLN A 29 -0.63 29.96 -6.80
N ALA A 30 -0.48 28.63 -6.72
CA ALA A 30 -0.42 27.91 -5.45
C ALA A 30 0.83 28.30 -4.64
N LEU A 31 2.00 28.39 -5.29
CA LEU A 31 3.26 28.80 -4.65
C LEU A 31 3.20 30.23 -4.12
N ALA A 32 2.59 31.16 -4.88
CA ALA A 32 2.40 32.55 -4.45
C ALA A 32 1.43 32.67 -3.25
N GLN A 33 0.42 31.80 -3.19
CA GLN A 33 -0.53 31.76 -2.09
C GLN A 33 0.08 31.18 -0.80
N GLU A 34 1.02 30.24 -0.93
CA GLU A 34 1.78 29.69 0.19
C GLU A 34 2.83 30.70 0.70
N LEU A 35 3.61 31.34 -0.20
CA LEU A 35 4.57 32.40 0.16
C LEU A 35 3.90 33.65 0.76
N GLY A 36 2.69 34.00 0.31
CA GLY A 36 1.91 35.11 0.83
C GLY A 36 1.31 34.87 2.22
N SER A 37 1.26 33.61 2.67
CA SER A 37 0.66 33.23 3.95
C SER A 37 1.66 33.26 5.13
N GLU A 38 2.96 33.47 4.88
CA GLU A 38 3.99 33.51 5.93
C GLU A 38 4.37 34.93 6.40
N SER A 39 3.77 35.99 5.84
CA SER A 39 4.05 37.37 6.26
C SER A 39 2.80 38.09 6.77
N SER A 40 2.44 37.80 8.02
CA SER A 40 1.75 38.75 8.92
C SER A 40 1.77 38.24 10.36
N ALA A 41 2.82 38.62 11.08
CA ALA A 41 2.82 38.54 12.53
C ALA A 41 2.28 39.85 13.14
N ALA A 42 1.29 39.68 14.03
CA ALA A 42 0.87 40.53 15.14
C ALA A 42 -0.07 41.73 14.91
N THR A 43 -1.38 41.55 15.16
CA THR A 43 -2.09 42.00 16.39
C THR A 43 -3.56 41.52 16.40
N PRO A 44 -4.24 41.43 17.56
CA PRO A 44 -5.35 40.50 17.79
C PRO A 44 -6.70 41.11 17.45
N ALA A 45 -7.52 40.40 16.67
CA ALA A 45 -8.96 40.59 16.68
C ALA A 45 -9.69 39.37 16.08
N ALA A 46 -10.66 38.88 16.85
CA ALA A 46 -11.87 38.19 16.44
C ALA A 46 -11.73 36.95 15.52
N THR A 47 -12.17 35.83 16.09
CA THR A 47 -12.72 34.69 15.35
C THR A 47 -13.71 35.15 14.27
N PRO A 48 -13.67 34.48 13.11
CA PRO A 48 -14.91 33.96 12.55
C PRO A 48 -14.83 32.44 12.47
N ALA A 49 -15.84 31.80 13.03
CA ALA A 49 -16.12 30.40 12.80
C ALA A 49 -16.35 30.17 11.29
N ALA A 50 -15.50 29.36 10.66
CA ALA A 50 -15.71 28.85 9.32
C ALA A 50 -15.30 27.37 9.28
N GLY A 51 -16.31 26.50 9.35
CA GLY A 51 -16.37 25.21 8.65
C GLY A 51 -15.35 24.11 8.98
N PRO A 52 -15.78 22.92 9.45
CA PRO A 52 -14.91 21.74 9.61
C PRO A 52 -14.47 21.08 8.28
N VAL A 53 -14.60 21.75 7.13
CA VAL A 53 -14.44 21.13 5.80
C VAL A 53 -12.99 20.88 5.38
N VAL A 54 -12.01 21.67 5.86
CA VAL A 54 -10.59 21.49 5.49
C VAL A 54 -9.97 20.22 6.11
N ARG A 55 -10.54 19.74 7.23
CA ARG A 55 -10.06 18.53 7.90
C ARG A 55 -10.47 17.24 7.19
N LEU A 56 -11.57 17.27 6.44
CA LEU A 56 -12.07 16.08 5.74
C LEU A 56 -11.18 15.73 4.53
N ASP A 57 -10.74 16.72 3.75
CA ASP A 57 -9.83 16.51 2.62
C ASP A 57 -8.46 15.96 3.04
N GLN A 58 -7.89 16.47 4.15
CA GLN A 58 -6.64 15.95 4.71
C GLN A 58 -6.79 14.52 5.26
N ALA A 59 -7.92 14.23 5.93
CA ALA A 59 -8.21 12.88 6.39
C ALA A 59 -8.47 11.90 5.24
N LEU A 60 -9.11 12.36 4.16
CA LEU A 60 -9.41 11.54 2.97
C LEU A 60 -8.15 11.28 2.14
N GLN A 61 -7.25 12.26 2.00
CA GLN A 61 -5.93 12.04 1.40
C GLN A 61 -5.07 11.09 2.24
N ALA A 62 -5.06 11.23 3.56
CA ALA A 62 -4.37 10.28 4.44
C ALA A 62 -4.97 8.86 4.35
N ALA A 63 -6.31 8.74 4.24
CA ALA A 63 -6.98 7.46 4.05
C ALA A 63 -6.73 6.85 2.66
N MET A 64 -6.54 7.67 1.63
CA MET A 64 -6.14 7.19 0.29
C MET A 64 -4.67 6.77 0.22
N LEU A 65 -3.77 7.39 0.97
CA LEU A 65 -2.38 6.92 1.12
C LEU A 65 -2.27 5.63 1.94
N GLN A 66 -3.27 5.31 2.77
CA GLN A 66 -3.30 4.09 3.58
C GLN A 66 -3.73 2.85 2.79
N LYS A 67 -4.21 2.99 1.55
CA LYS A 67 -4.48 1.81 0.72
C LYS A 67 -3.15 1.21 0.26
N PRO A 68 -2.88 -0.06 0.56
CA PRO A 68 -1.66 -0.72 0.12
C PRO A 68 -1.60 -0.67 -1.40
N THR A 69 -0.57 -0.01 -1.93
CA THR A 69 -0.31 0.02 -3.37
C THR A 69 0.23 -1.34 -3.79
N GLU A 70 0.10 -1.68 -5.08
CA GLU A 70 0.65 -2.92 -5.64
C GLU A 70 2.15 -3.09 -5.32
N GLN A 71 2.92 -2.00 -5.34
CA GLN A 71 4.33 -1.99 -4.94
C GLN A 71 4.52 -2.42 -3.49
N THR A 72 3.74 -1.87 -2.56
CA THR A 72 3.82 -2.25 -1.14
C THR A 72 3.52 -3.74 -0.93
N VAL A 73 2.55 -4.30 -1.65
CA VAL A 73 2.23 -5.73 -1.55
C VAL A 73 3.37 -6.58 -2.12
N MET A 74 3.98 -6.18 -3.25
CA MET A 74 5.15 -6.85 -3.81
C MET A 74 6.36 -6.80 -2.89
N ASP A 75 6.65 -5.65 -2.27
CA ASP A 75 7.75 -5.50 -1.31
C ASP A 75 7.54 -6.42 -0.10
N LYS A 76 6.31 -6.48 0.44
CA LYS A 76 5.97 -7.40 1.53
C LYS A 76 6.14 -8.86 1.12
N MET A 77 5.77 -9.23 -0.10
CA MET A 77 5.95 -10.59 -0.56
C MET A 77 7.43 -10.94 -0.76
N ASN A 78 8.25 -10.02 -1.25
CA ASN A 78 9.68 -10.22 -1.36
C ASN A 78 10.31 -10.43 0.03
N ALA A 79 9.94 -9.61 1.02
CA ALA A 79 10.37 -9.79 2.40
C ALA A 79 9.94 -11.13 2.99
N LEU A 80 8.74 -11.61 2.62
CA LEU A 80 8.21 -12.90 3.05
C LEU A 80 9.00 -14.07 2.45
N LEU A 81 9.38 -13.99 1.18
CA LEU A 81 10.24 -14.98 0.53
C LEU A 81 11.64 -15.00 1.16
N SER A 82 12.22 -13.84 1.48
CA SER A 82 13.50 -13.77 2.19
C SER A 82 13.43 -14.46 3.56
N LYS A 83 12.36 -14.24 4.33
CA LYS A 83 12.18 -14.96 5.62
C LYS A 83 12.06 -16.47 5.44
N TRP A 84 11.43 -16.92 4.36
CA TRP A 84 11.34 -18.34 4.02
C TRP A 84 12.71 -18.94 3.67
N GLU A 85 13.56 -18.18 3.00
CA GLU A 85 14.95 -18.57 2.72
C GLU A 85 15.76 -18.67 4.02
N ASP A 86 15.66 -17.66 4.90
CA ASP A 86 16.28 -17.67 6.23
C ASP A 86 15.82 -18.88 7.06
N TYR A 87 14.52 -19.17 7.02
CA TYR A 87 13.93 -20.33 7.68
C TYR A 87 14.52 -21.64 7.16
N SER A 88 14.61 -21.79 5.83
CA SER A 88 15.23 -22.97 5.21
C SER A 88 16.69 -23.12 5.63
N GLN A 89 17.42 -22.02 5.78
CA GLN A 89 18.81 -22.05 6.21
C GLN A 89 18.94 -22.48 7.68
N ILE A 90 18.08 -21.98 8.56
CA ILE A 90 18.07 -22.36 9.98
C ILE A 90 17.77 -23.84 10.13
N ILE A 91 16.76 -24.36 9.42
CA ILE A 91 16.34 -25.76 9.53
C ILE A 91 17.25 -26.74 8.80
N GLY A 92 17.91 -26.30 7.72
CA GLY A 92 18.90 -27.11 7.01
C GLY A 92 20.28 -27.18 7.70
N SER A 93 20.50 -26.40 8.75
CA SER A 93 21.79 -26.36 9.47
C SER A 93 21.90 -27.49 10.49
N GLU A 94 23.02 -28.23 10.50
CA GLU A 94 23.29 -29.31 11.49
C GLU A 94 23.24 -28.83 12.96
N ASN A 95 23.54 -27.54 13.21
CA ASN A 95 23.45 -26.91 14.53
C ASN A 95 22.30 -25.88 14.61
N GLY A 96 21.32 -25.99 13.70
CA GLY A 96 20.21 -25.07 13.58
C GLY A 96 19.38 -25.02 14.85
N ASN A 97 19.07 -23.81 15.33
CA ASN A 97 18.22 -23.64 16.49
C ASN A 97 16.75 -23.84 16.08
N LEU A 98 16.19 -25.03 16.36
CA LEU A 98 14.79 -25.34 16.07
C LEU A 98 13.80 -24.33 16.68
N ARG A 99 14.12 -23.78 17.85
CA ARG A 99 13.27 -22.78 18.51
C ARG A 99 13.23 -21.47 17.72
N GLU A 100 14.37 -21.10 17.15
CA GLU A 100 14.49 -19.94 16.26
C GLU A 100 13.72 -20.18 14.96
N GLY A 101 13.88 -21.36 14.35
CA GLY A 101 13.11 -21.76 13.17
C GLY A 101 11.60 -21.74 13.41
N TYR A 102 11.14 -22.23 14.56
CA TYR A 102 9.73 -22.17 14.94
C TYR A 102 9.22 -20.74 15.16
N SER A 103 10.02 -19.88 15.80
CA SER A 103 9.68 -18.46 15.98
C SER A 103 9.57 -17.75 14.63
N LEU A 104 10.51 -18.02 13.72
CA LEU A 104 10.51 -17.45 12.38
C LEU A 104 9.32 -17.95 11.56
N LEU A 105 8.94 -19.23 11.70
CA LEU A 105 7.76 -19.78 11.06
C LEU A 105 6.46 -19.11 11.54
N ALA A 106 6.36 -18.81 12.84
CA ALA A 106 5.23 -18.07 13.39
C ALA A 106 5.17 -16.64 12.82
N ASP A 107 6.32 -15.97 12.71
CA ASP A 107 6.41 -14.66 12.06
C ASP A 107 6.00 -14.73 10.58
N ILE A 108 6.48 -15.71 9.83
CA ILE A 108 6.09 -15.94 8.43
C ILE A 108 4.57 -16.07 8.33
N ARG A 109 3.92 -16.90 9.16
CA ARG A 109 2.46 -17.04 9.18
C ARG A 109 1.76 -15.71 9.38
N GLN A 110 2.21 -14.90 10.35
CA GLN A 110 1.61 -13.58 10.59
C GLN A 110 1.75 -12.68 9.35
N ASN A 111 2.92 -12.67 8.71
CA ASN A 111 3.18 -11.88 7.52
C ASN A 111 2.32 -12.35 6.32
N ILE A 112 2.07 -13.66 6.18
CA ILE A 112 1.15 -14.21 5.16
C ILE A 112 -0.27 -13.66 5.38
N GLN A 113 -0.75 -13.65 6.62
CA GLN A 113 -2.08 -13.11 6.94
C GLN A 113 -2.19 -11.62 6.62
N ASP A 114 -1.14 -10.85 6.92
CA ASP A 114 -1.10 -9.42 6.61
C ASP A 114 -1.15 -9.18 5.09
N VAL A 115 -0.34 -9.91 4.32
CA VAL A 115 -0.33 -9.83 2.84
C VAL A 115 -1.66 -10.27 2.25
N LYS A 116 -2.31 -11.30 2.79
CA LYS A 116 -3.64 -11.77 2.39
C LYS A 116 -4.72 -10.71 2.68
N GLY A 117 -4.60 -9.99 3.78
CA GLY A 117 -5.44 -8.83 4.10
C GLY A 117 -5.28 -7.69 3.09
N ASP A 118 -4.02 -7.36 2.74
CA ASP A 118 -3.71 -6.31 1.77
C ASP A 118 -4.16 -6.68 0.34
N LEU A 119 -3.99 -7.94 -0.06
CA LEU A 119 -4.48 -8.48 -1.33
C LEU A 119 -6.00 -8.38 -1.49
N GLY A 120 -6.75 -8.51 -0.39
CA GLY A 120 -8.20 -8.31 -0.37
C GLY A 120 -8.61 -6.86 -0.69
N GLN A 121 -7.73 -5.88 -0.41
CA GLN A 121 -7.94 -4.46 -0.70
C GLN A 121 -7.41 -4.05 -2.09
N SER A 122 -6.33 -4.69 -2.53
CA SER A 122 -5.66 -4.43 -3.81
C SER A 122 -5.28 -5.76 -4.47
N PRO A 123 -6.17 -6.34 -5.31
CA PRO A 123 -5.92 -7.64 -5.91
C PRO A 123 -4.83 -7.54 -6.98
N VAL A 124 -3.71 -8.20 -6.74
CA VAL A 124 -2.62 -8.37 -7.70
C VAL A 124 -2.76 -9.76 -8.33
N GLN A 125 -2.88 -9.82 -9.67
CA GLN A 125 -3.04 -11.09 -10.37
C GLN A 125 -1.82 -12.00 -10.17
N GLY A 126 -2.06 -13.30 -9.93
CA GLY A 126 -1.00 -14.30 -9.69
C GLY A 126 -0.48 -14.35 -8.26
N LEU A 127 -0.48 -13.23 -7.53
CA LEU A 127 0.04 -13.15 -6.16
C LEU A 127 -0.80 -13.95 -5.16
N ALA A 128 -2.13 -13.92 -5.31
CA ALA A 128 -3.05 -14.61 -4.42
C ALA A 128 -2.81 -16.13 -4.37
N ALA A 129 -2.49 -16.74 -5.52
CA ALA A 129 -2.15 -18.15 -5.57
C ALA A 129 -0.84 -18.45 -4.83
N MET A 130 0.19 -17.62 -5.01
CA MET A 130 1.47 -17.79 -4.32
C MET A 130 1.32 -17.67 -2.80
N VAL A 131 0.55 -16.68 -2.33
CA VAL A 131 0.30 -16.47 -0.90
C VAL A 131 -0.48 -17.65 -0.30
N GLU A 132 -1.43 -18.23 -1.03
CA GLU A 132 -2.16 -19.42 -0.59
C GLU A 132 -1.24 -20.65 -0.50
N GLU A 133 -0.38 -20.88 -1.51
CA GLU A 133 0.61 -21.97 -1.45
C GLU A 133 1.59 -21.78 -0.27
N LEU A 134 2.04 -20.55 -0.03
CA LEU A 134 2.88 -20.23 1.13
C LEU A 134 2.17 -20.49 2.46
N ASP A 135 0.86 -20.25 2.55
CA ASP A 135 0.04 -20.53 3.74
C ASP A 135 -0.07 -22.04 3.99
N ILE A 136 -0.30 -22.82 2.93
CA ILE A 136 -0.35 -24.28 2.97
C ILE A 136 1.00 -24.84 3.42
N LEU A 137 2.10 -24.37 2.84
CA LEU A 137 3.46 -24.78 3.20
C LEU A 137 3.75 -24.45 4.67
N THR A 138 3.45 -23.22 5.11
CA THR A 138 3.68 -22.78 6.48
C THR A 138 2.92 -23.64 7.50
N THR A 139 1.66 -23.97 7.19
CA THR A 139 0.82 -24.84 8.03
C THR A 139 1.33 -26.29 8.05
N THR A 140 1.81 -26.79 6.92
CA THR A 140 2.42 -28.12 6.82
C THR A 140 3.69 -28.19 7.67
N GLU A 141 4.51 -27.14 7.65
CA GLU A 141 5.75 -27.09 8.39
C GLU A 141 5.52 -26.98 9.90
N GLU A 142 4.49 -26.23 10.33
CA GLU A 142 4.07 -26.19 11.73
C GLU A 142 3.62 -27.58 12.22
N PHE A 143 2.91 -28.33 11.37
CA PHE A 143 2.53 -29.70 11.69
C PHE A 143 3.76 -30.61 11.85
N LYS A 144 4.79 -30.45 11.01
CA LYS A 144 6.05 -31.20 11.12
C LYS A 144 6.80 -30.87 12.41
N PHE A 145 6.82 -29.60 12.83
CA PHE A 145 7.36 -29.20 14.13
C PHE A 145 6.60 -29.83 15.30
N ASN A 146 5.27 -29.75 15.29
CA ASN A 146 4.44 -30.29 16.36
C ASN A 146 4.55 -31.83 16.46
N ARG A 147 4.78 -32.50 15.33
CA ARG A 147 5.07 -33.95 15.29
C ARG A 147 6.47 -34.29 15.79
N GLY A 148 7.39 -33.33 15.81
CA GLY A 148 8.79 -33.51 16.21
C GLY A 148 9.68 -34.07 15.10
N ASP A 149 9.34 -33.84 13.82
CA ASP A 149 10.10 -34.37 12.67
C ASP A 149 11.57 -33.88 12.62
N TYR A 150 11.84 -32.74 13.26
CA TYR A 150 13.14 -32.08 13.31
C TYR A 150 14.00 -32.49 14.53
N LEU A 151 13.51 -33.35 15.43
CA LEU A 151 14.22 -33.75 16.67
C LEU A 151 15.09 -35.02 16.52
N ASN A 152 15.43 -35.43 15.29
CA ASN A 152 16.21 -36.65 15.03
C ASN A 152 17.72 -36.41 15.00
#